data_AF-A0A9R1XU59-F1
#
_entry.id   AF-A0A9R1XU59-F1
#
_cell.length_a   1.000
_cell.length_b   1.000
_cell.length_c   1.000
_cell.angle_alpha   90.00
_cell.angle_beta   90.00
_cell.angle_gamma   90.00
#
_symmetry.space_group_name_H-M   'P 1'
#
loop_
_entity.id
_entity.type
_entity.pdbx_description
1 polymer ?
#
loop_
_entity_poly.entity_id
_entity_poly.type
_entity_poly.pdbx_seq_one_letter_code
_entity_poly.pdbx_strand_id
1 'polypeptide(L)'
;MFTDYVDALDERYVRASVPQSEEAKYIGRKGYATQNIMNVCDFNMFFFTFVLAEWEGTTYDTRIFNKALRRPKLHFPHPTDKYYVVDADYLNTTREYLTPYKEGTRRVGA
;
A
#
# COMPACT_ATOMS: atom_id res chain seq x y z
N MET A 1 9.85 -17.97 -13.48
CA MET A 1 8.82 -16.93 -13.69
C MET A 1 7.72 -17.22 -12.68
N PHE A 2 7.39 -16.29 -11.80
CA PHE A 2 6.24 -16.45 -10.90
C PHE A 2 4.98 -16.22 -11.74
N THR A 3 4.09 -17.21 -11.86
CA THR A 3 2.88 -17.16 -12.72
C THR A 3 1.58 -16.96 -11.94
N ASP A 4 1.67 -16.96 -10.60
CA ASP A 4 0.49 -17.08 -9.74
C ASP A 4 0.15 -15.80 -8.98
N TYR A 5 0.72 -14.64 -9.36
CA TYR A 5 0.30 -13.34 -8.82
C TYR A 5 -0.69 -12.65 -9.75
N VAL A 6 -1.60 -11.85 -9.16
CA VAL A 6 -2.57 -11.04 -9.91
C VAL A 6 -2.01 -9.65 -10.16
N ASP A 7 -1.75 -8.93 -9.06
CA ASP A 7 -1.41 -7.51 -9.02
C ASP A 7 -0.41 -7.24 -7.89
N ALA A 8 0.18 -6.04 -7.88
CA ALA A 8 1.03 -5.53 -6.82
C ALA A 8 0.33 -4.43 -6.03
N LEU A 9 0.45 -4.46 -4.72
CA LEU A 9 0.06 -3.38 -3.81
C LEU A 9 1.26 -2.47 -3.59
N ASP A 10 1.10 -1.21 -3.95
CA ASP A 10 2.07 -0.14 -3.71
C ASP A 10 1.38 1.02 -2.99
N GLU A 11 2.17 1.79 -2.27
CA GLU A 11 1.72 2.98 -1.56
C GLU A 11 2.44 4.21 -2.08
N ARG A 12 1.66 5.26 -2.38
CA ARG A 12 2.18 6.49 -2.94
C ARG A 12 1.68 7.71 -2.19
N TYR A 13 2.63 8.47 -1.66
CA TYR A 13 2.38 9.77 -1.07
C TYR A 13 2.22 10.82 -2.16
N VAL A 14 1.04 11.43 -2.24
CA VAL A 14 0.77 12.56 -3.13
C VAL A 14 0.60 13.85 -2.33
N ARG A 15 0.84 15.00 -2.97
CA ARG A 15 0.53 16.29 -2.33
C ARG A 15 -0.97 16.44 -2.25
N ALA A 16 -1.45 16.83 -1.07
CA ALA A 16 -2.85 17.14 -0.85
C ALA A 16 -3.04 18.65 -0.84
N SER A 17 -4.08 19.14 -1.51
CA SER A 17 -4.57 20.50 -1.33
C SER A 17 -5.81 20.41 -0.45
N VAL A 18 -5.69 20.88 0.79
CA VAL A 18 -6.76 20.84 1.79
C VAL A 18 -6.98 22.24 2.36
N PRO A 19 -8.17 22.54 2.91
CA PRO A 19 -8.40 23.82 3.58
C PRO A 19 -7.38 24.05 4.70
N GLN A 20 -6.97 25.30 4.90
CA GLN A 20 -5.96 25.66 5.90
C GLN A 20 -6.31 25.19 7.33
N SER A 21 -7.61 25.10 7.66
CA SER A 21 -8.10 24.59 8.94
C SER A 21 -7.81 23.09 9.17
N GLU A 22 -7.65 22.32 8.08
CA GLU A 22 -7.43 20.88 8.07
C GLU A 22 -5.96 20.53 7.74
N GLU A 23 -5.21 21.47 7.15
CA GLU A 23 -3.84 21.28 6.65
C GLU A 23 -2.89 20.68 7.68
N ALA A 24 -2.97 21.13 8.94
CA ALA A 24 -2.15 20.61 10.03
C ALA A 24 -2.28 19.09 10.23
N LYS A 25 -3.43 18.49 9.89
CA LYS A 25 -3.66 17.04 9.99
C LYS A 25 -2.97 16.25 8.88
N TYR A 26 -2.71 16.88 7.74
CA TYR A 26 -2.12 16.24 6.56
C TYR A 26 -0.61 16.49 6.42
N ILE A 27 -0.03 17.41 7.21
CA ILE A 27 1.41 17.66 7.20
C ILE A 27 2.14 16.47 7.84
N GLY A 28 2.80 15.67 7.00
CA GLY A 28 3.67 14.59 7.43
C GLY A 28 5.12 15.05 7.65
N ARG A 29 6.04 14.07 7.71
CA ARG A 29 7.49 14.30 7.89
C ARG A 29 8.12 15.25 6.86
N LYS A 30 7.52 15.40 5.68
CA LYS A 30 8.05 16.26 4.60
C LYS A 30 7.75 17.75 4.77
N GLY A 31 6.97 18.14 5.78
CA GLY A 31 6.69 19.55 6.09
C GLY A 31 5.65 20.22 5.19
N TYR A 32 4.98 19.45 4.33
CA TYR A 32 3.83 19.89 3.53
C TYR A 32 2.71 18.85 3.60
N ALA A 33 1.48 19.28 3.29
CA ALA A 33 0.31 18.41 3.30
C ALA A 33 0.46 17.27 2.28
N THR A 34 0.40 16.04 2.77
CA THR A 34 0.47 14.81 1.97
C THR A 34 -0.68 13.89 2.31
N GLN A 35 -1.20 13.21 1.31
CA GLN A 35 -2.17 12.13 1.47
C GLN A 35 -1.52 10.83 1.01
N ASN A 36 -1.64 9.79 1.83
CA ASN A 36 -1.22 8.45 1.45
C ASN A 36 -2.34 7.84 0.57
N ILE A 37 -1.94 7.31 -0.58
CA ILE A 37 -2.80 6.59 -1.49
C ILE A 37 -2.28 5.16 -1.57
N MET A 38 -3.16 4.21 -1.28
CA MET A 38 -2.92 2.81 -1.55
C MET A 38 -3.45 2.48 -2.94
N ASN A 39 -2.62 1.83 -3.75
CA ASN A 39 -2.99 1.41 -5.09
C ASN A 39 -2.69 -0.07 -5.32
N VAL A 40 -3.63 -0.76 -5.96
CA VAL A 40 -3.42 -2.08 -6.54
C VAL A 40 -3.17 -1.86 -8.03
N CYS A 41 -2.03 -2.31 -8.51
CA CYS A 41 -1.59 -2.16 -9.90
C CYS A 41 -1.48 -3.51 -10.56
N ASP A 42 -1.92 -3.60 -11.81
CA ASP A 42 -1.60 -4.75 -12.65
C ASP A 42 -0.09 -4.96 -12.77
N PHE A 43 0.34 -6.18 -13.11
CA PHE A 43 1.76 -6.51 -13.21
C PHE A 43 2.54 -5.58 -14.13
N ASN A 44 1.89 -5.05 -15.16
CA ASN A 44 2.53 -4.16 -16.11
C ASN A 44 2.53 -2.69 -15.64
N MET A 45 2.01 -2.40 -14.45
CA MET A 45 1.88 -1.06 -13.85
C MET A 45 1.17 -0.03 -14.74
N PHE A 46 0.40 -0.48 -15.73
CA PHE A 46 -0.30 0.39 -16.68
C PHE A 46 -1.72 0.71 -16.21
N PHE A 47 -2.32 -0.16 -15.41
CA PHE A 47 -3.69 0.01 -14.93
C PHE A 47 -3.76 -0.15 -13.41
N PHE A 48 -4.34 0.86 -12.76
CA PHE A 48 -4.72 0.78 -11.36
C PHE A 48 -6.05 0.03 -11.25
N THR A 49 -6.04 -1.17 -10.68
CA THR A 49 -7.26 -1.97 -10.47
C THR A 49 -8.05 -1.50 -9.25
N PHE A 50 -7.37 -0.85 -8.30
CA PHE A 50 -8.00 -0.24 -7.13
C PHE A 50 -7.15 0.93 -6.62
N VAL A 51 -7.81 2.01 -6.21
CA VAL A 51 -7.15 3.18 -5.59
C VAL A 51 -7.95 3.61 -4.37
N LEU A 52 -7.30 3.65 -3.21
CA LEU A 52 -7.86 4.15 -1.97
C LEU A 52 -7.08 5.37 -1.49
N ALA A 53 -7.70 6.54 -1.65
CA ALA A 53 -7.18 7.82 -1.16
C ALA A 53 -7.89 8.19 0.14
N GLU A 54 -7.46 7.65 1.28
CA GLU A 54 -8.13 7.93 2.55
C GLU A 54 -7.16 7.89 3.75
N TRP A 55 -6.28 8.89 3.93
CA TRP A 55 -5.80 9.20 5.28
C TRP A 55 -5.16 10.59 5.49
N GLU A 56 -5.45 11.18 6.66
CA GLU A 56 -4.83 12.39 7.22
C GLU A 56 -3.45 12.08 7.83
N GLY A 57 -2.39 12.57 7.21
CA GLY A 57 -1.04 12.54 7.79
C GLY A 57 -0.39 11.15 7.83
N THR A 58 0.74 11.08 8.56
CA THR A 58 1.64 9.91 8.64
C THR A 58 0.96 8.73 9.32
N THR A 59 0.22 7.94 8.57
CA THR A 59 -0.40 6.71 9.07
C THR A 59 0.31 5.51 8.52
N TYR A 60 0.53 4.54 9.42
CA TYR A 60 1.15 3.27 9.10
C TYR A 60 0.37 2.56 7.99
N ASP A 61 1.11 2.14 6.97
CA ASP A 61 0.69 1.49 5.73
C ASP A 61 -0.28 0.31 6.01
N THR A 62 0.06 -0.50 7.02
CA THR A 62 -0.77 -1.58 7.56
C THR A 62 -2.20 -1.15 7.95
N ARG A 63 -2.42 0.09 8.40
CA ARG A 63 -3.75 0.58 8.82
C ARG A 63 -4.65 0.87 7.62
N ILE A 64 -4.09 1.40 6.53
CA ILE A 64 -4.82 1.67 5.29
C ILE A 64 -5.24 0.34 4.67
N PHE A 65 -4.32 -0.62 4.65
CA PHE A 65 -4.57 -1.96 4.13
C PHE A 65 -5.67 -2.69 4.91
N ASN A 66 -5.57 -2.73 6.24
CA ASN A 66 -6.59 -3.34 7.10
C ASN A 66 -7.98 -2.71 6.92
N LYS A 67 -8.03 -1.40 6.65
CA LYS A 67 -9.29 -0.70 6.41
C LYS A 67 -9.92 -1.10 5.07
N ALA A 68 -9.10 -1.25 4.02
CA ALA A 68 -9.53 -1.76 2.73
C ALA A 68 -10.16 -3.17 2.87
N LEU A 69 -9.48 -4.06 3.61
CA LEU A 69 -9.96 -5.43 3.86
C LEU A 69 -11.24 -5.49 4.72
N ARG A 70 -11.37 -4.63 5.73
CA ARG A 70 -12.48 -4.70 6.72
C ARG A 70 -13.73 -3.94 6.30
N ARG A 71 -13.68 -3.14 5.24
CA ARG A 71 -14.83 -2.34 4.77
C ARG A 71 -15.36 -2.88 3.45
N PRO A 72 -16.40 -3.71 3.46
CA PRO A 72 -17.00 -4.26 2.23
C PRO A 72 -17.46 -3.18 1.24
N LYS A 73 -17.84 -2.00 1.75
CA LYS A 73 -18.23 -0.84 0.93
C LYS A 73 -17.12 -0.28 0.05
N LEU A 74 -15.86 -0.57 0.37
CA LEU A 74 -14.72 -0.16 -0.44
C LEU A 74 -14.52 -1.07 -1.67
N HIS A 75 -15.25 -2.20 -1.76
CA HIS A 75 -15.13 -3.13 -2.89
C HIS A 75 -13.68 -3.49 -3.22
N PHE A 76 -12.86 -3.69 -2.18
CA PHE A 76 -11.47 -4.08 -2.34
C PHE A 76 -11.42 -5.42 -3.09
N PRO A 77 -10.66 -5.53 -4.19
CA PRO A 77 -10.56 -6.78 -4.93
C PRO A 77 -9.78 -7.78 -4.09
N HIS A 78 -10.28 -9.02 -3.99
CA HIS A 78 -9.62 -10.11 -3.29
C HIS A 78 -9.18 -11.17 -4.32
N PRO A 79 -7.96 -11.71 -4.24
CA PRO A 79 -7.52 -12.71 -5.18
C PRO A 79 -8.15 -14.06 -4.82
N THR A 80 -8.81 -14.71 -5.78
CA THR A 80 -9.56 -15.96 -5.52
C THR A 80 -8.68 -17.22 -5.51
N ASP A 81 -7.68 -17.29 -6.38
CA ASP A 81 -6.77 -18.45 -6.55
C ASP A 81 -5.32 -18.04 -6.86
N LYS A 82 -4.96 -16.81 -6.49
CA LYS A 82 -3.69 -16.16 -6.82
C LYS A 82 -3.24 -15.29 -5.66
N TYR A 83 -2.10 -14.63 -5.80
CA TYR A 83 -1.52 -13.81 -4.75
C TYR A 83 -1.40 -12.34 -5.15
N TYR A 84 -1.53 -11.44 -4.18
CA TYR A 84 -1.03 -10.06 -4.32
C TYR A 84 0.37 -9.96 -3.73
N VAL A 85 1.27 -9.30 -4.45
CA VAL A 85 2.59 -8.96 -3.90
C VAL A 85 2.44 -7.66 -3.11
N VAL A 86 2.86 -7.66 -1.86
CA VAL A 86 2.73 -6.51 -0.93
C VAL A 86 4.11 -6.11 -0.42
N ASP A 87 4.31 -4.82 -0.09
CA ASP A 87 5.54 -4.41 0.60
C ASP A 87 5.70 -5.18 1.93
N ALA A 88 6.93 -5.40 2.35
CA ALA A 88 7.26 -6.07 3.61
C ALA A 88 6.78 -5.33 4.86
N ASP A 89 6.39 -4.06 4.70
CA ASP A 89 5.86 -3.22 5.78
C ASP A 89 4.35 -3.45 6.01
N TYR A 90 3.70 -4.22 5.12
CA TYR A 90 2.38 -4.81 5.40
C TYR A 90 2.57 -6.12 6.17
N LEU A 91 1.98 -6.19 7.36
CA LEU A 91 1.97 -7.42 8.15
C LEU A 91 1.45 -8.59 7.29
N ASN A 92 2.18 -9.71 7.28
CA ASN A 92 1.79 -10.97 6.63
C ASN A 92 0.48 -11.48 7.24
N THR A 93 -0.65 -10.95 6.78
CA THR A 93 -1.92 -11.11 7.50
C THR A 93 -2.70 -12.32 6.99
N THR A 94 -2.45 -12.82 5.77
CA THR A 94 -3.18 -13.94 5.17
C THR A 94 -2.43 -14.57 4.00
N ARG A 95 -2.77 -15.83 3.67
CA ARG A 95 -2.10 -16.66 2.63
C ARG A 95 -2.13 -16.04 1.22
N GLU A 96 -2.99 -15.05 0.99
CA GLU A 96 -3.26 -14.36 -0.27
C GLU A 96 -2.31 -13.19 -0.56
N TYR A 97 -1.55 -12.72 0.43
CA TYR A 97 -0.67 -11.56 0.31
C TYR A 97 0.78 -11.98 0.58
N LEU A 98 1.64 -11.84 -0.41
CA LEU A 98 3.04 -12.27 -0.37
C LEU A 98 3.97 -11.07 -0.24
N THR A 99 4.75 -11.04 0.83
CA THR A 99 5.86 -10.10 1.00
C THR A 99 7.11 -10.59 0.27
N PRO A 100 7.85 -9.75 -0.48
CA PRO A 100 9.15 -10.10 -1.03
C PRO A 100 10.09 -10.65 0.03
N TYR A 101 10.83 -11.70 -0.34
CA TYR A 101 11.86 -12.26 0.53
C TYR A 101 12.97 -11.22 0.73
N LYS A 102 13.11 -10.73 1.97
CA LYS A 102 14.26 -9.91 2.37
C LYS A 102 15.46 -10.84 2.55
N GLU A 103 16.36 -10.90 1.57
CA GLU A 103 17.67 -11.54 1.77
C GLU A 103 18.36 -10.87 2.96
N GLY A 104 18.68 -11.66 3.99
CA GLY A 104 19.45 -11.18 5.12
C GLY A 104 20.78 -10.62 4.62
N THR A 105 21.15 -9.44 5.12
CA THR A 105 22.43 -8.79 4.81
C THR A 105 23.58 -9.74 5.14
N ARG A 106 24.04 -10.51 4.15
CA ARG A 106 25.27 -11.27 4.29
C ARG A 106 26.38 -10.25 4.24
N ARG A 107 26.87 -9.82 5.41
CA ARG A 107 28.16 -9.14 5.51
C ARG A 107 29.18 -10.08 4.88
N VAL A 108 29.58 -9.78 3.66
CA VAL A 108 30.80 -10.34 3.09
C VAL A 108 31.91 -9.64 3.86
N GLY A 109 32.42 -10.31 4.89
CA GLY A 109 33.68 -9.93 5.52
C GLY A 109 34.76 -10.08 4.46
N ALA A 110 35.35 -8.95 4.06
CA ALA A 110 36.65 -8.89 3.41
C ALA A 110 37.75 -9.10 4.46
#